data_AF-A0A966WX89-F1
#
_entry.id   AF-A0A966WX89-F1
#
_cell.length_a   1.000
_cell.length_b   1.000
_cell.length_c   1.000
_cell.angle_alpha   90.00
_cell.angle_beta   90.00
_cell.angle_gamma   90.00
#
_symmetry.space_group_name_H-M   'P 1'
#
loop_
_entity.id
_entity.type
_entity.pdbx_description
1 polymer ?
#
loop_
_entity_poly.entity_id
_entity_poly.type
_entity_poly.pdbx_seq_one_letter_code
_entity_poly.pdbx_strand_id
1 'polypeptide(L)' 'MELKARLVHADAGARVVEVSAWSEGHCLGRALGEASNAEAAEDRALERLQRRLGRPARAASPVAPAPLP' A
#
# COMPACT_ATOMS: atom_id res chain seq x y z
N MET A 1 -0.25 -16.84 -6.30
CA MET A 1 -0.15 -15.44 -5.84
C MET A 1 0.05 -15.47 -4.34
N GLU A 2 1.04 -14.74 -3.82
CA GLU A 2 1.38 -14.68 -2.39
C GLU A 2 1.16 -13.25 -1.89
N LEU A 3 0.55 -13.11 -0.71
CA LEU A 3 0.41 -11.82 -0.03
C LEU A 3 1.38 -11.77 1.15
N LYS A 4 2.06 -10.64 1.32
CA LYS A 4 2.94 -10.38 2.46
C LYS A 4 2.51 -9.09 3.15
N ALA A 5 2.31 -9.17 4.45
CA ALA A 5 2.06 -8.03 5.32
C ALA A 5 3.31 -7.70 6.15
N ARG A 6 3.58 -6.41 6.35
CA ARG A 6 4.67 -5.91 7.19
C ARG A 6 4.21 -4.70 7.99
N LEU A 7 4.34 -4.74 9.31
CA LEU A 7 4.21 -3.56 10.16
C LEU A 7 5.40 -2.62 9.90
N VAL A 8 5.13 -1.43 9.36
CA VAL A 8 6.16 -0.45 8.99
C VAL A 8 6.30 0.66 10.03
N HIS A 9 5.21 1.00 10.73
CA HIS A 9 5.23 1.98 11.81
C HIS A 9 4.20 1.63 12.88
N ALA A 10 4.55 1.83 14.14
CA ALA A 10 3.66 1.68 15.27
C ALA A 10 3.99 2.77 16.30
N ASP A 11 3.05 3.67 16.50
CA ASP A 11 3.10 4.72 17.52
C ASP A 11 1.83 4.67 18.38
N ALA A 12 1.80 5.43 19.47
CA ALA A 12 0.69 5.50 20.43
C ALA A 12 -0.59 6.05 19.77
N GLY A 13 -1.32 5.17 19.06
CA GLY A 13 -2.61 5.48 18.43
C GLY A 13 -2.67 5.23 16.93
N ALA A 14 -1.54 4.98 16.27
CA ALA A 14 -1.48 4.74 14.83
C ALA A 14 -0.52 3.59 14.48
N ARG A 15 -1.00 2.67 13.65
CA ARG A 15 -0.25 1.55 13.07
C ARG A 15 -0.34 1.71 11.57
N VAL A 16 0.81 1.57 10.92
CA VAL A 16 0.91 1.55 9.47
C VAL A 16 1.44 0.19 9.06
N VAL A 17 0.67 -0.49 8.21
CA VAL A 17 1.02 -1.81 7.64
C VAL A 17 1.14 -1.67 6.14
N GLU A 18 2.15 -2.31 5.59
CA GLU A 18 2.28 -2.50 4.15
C GLU A 18 1.84 -3.90 3.76
N VAL A 19 0.99 -4.00 2.75
CA VAL A 19 0.65 -5.27 2.10
C VAL A 19 1.18 -5.26 0.67
N SER A 20 1.82 -6.35 0.29
CA SER A 20 2.41 -6.56 -1.03
C SER A 20 1.95 -7.87 -1.66
N ALA A 21 1.62 -7.82 -2.95
CA ALA A 21 1.26 -9.00 -3.74
C ALA A 21 2.44 -9.42 -4.61
N TRP A 22 2.77 -10.71 -4.56
CA TRP A 22 3.87 -11.31 -5.29
C TRP A 22 3.37 -12.48 -6.14
N SER A 23 3.95 -12.65 -7.32
CA SER A 23 3.74 -13.82 -8.17
C SER A 23 5.05 -14.16 -8.86
N GLU A 24 5.48 -15.43 -8.75
CA GLU A 24 6.71 -15.93 -9.39
C GLU A 24 7.96 -15.08 -9.09
N GLY A 25 8.05 -14.54 -7.87
CA GLY A 25 9.16 -13.67 -7.46
C GLY A 25 9.03 -12.20 -7.90
N HIS A 26 8.02 -11.84 -8.70
CA HIS A 26 7.74 -10.47 -9.11
C HIS A 26 6.72 -9.80 -8.19
N CYS A 27 7.03 -8.59 -7.74
CA CYS A 27 6.10 -7.76 -6.99
C CYS A 27 5.06 -7.15 -7.95
N LEU A 28 3.81 -7.58 -7.83
CA LEU A 28 2.68 -7.09 -8.62
C LEU A 28 2.18 -5.74 -8.10
N GLY A 29 2.36 -5.46 -6.81
CA GLY A 29 1.96 -4.19 -6.21
C GLY A 29 2.13 -4.17 -4.70
N ARG A 30 2.16 -2.96 -4.15
CA ARG A 30 2.21 -2.69 -2.70
C ARG A 30 1.22 -1.59 -2.35
N ALA A 31 0.67 -1.64 -1.16
CA ALA A 31 -0.16 -0.57 -0.60
C ALA A 31 0.05 -0.46 0.90
N LEU A 32 -0.12 0.76 1.41
CA LEU A 32 -0.09 1.05 2.83
C LEU A 32 -1.51 1.22 3.36
N GLY A 33 -1.73 0.70 4.55
CA GLY A 33 -2.93 0.89 5.35
C GLY A 33 -2.53 1.44 6.70
N GLU A 34 -3.38 2.32 7.22
CA GLU A 34 -3.16 3.01 8.47
C GLU A 34 -4.43 2.91 9.31
N ALA A 35 -4.30 2.52 10.57
CA ALA A 35 -5.40 2.43 11.52
C ALA A 35 -4.89 2.49 12.96
N SER A 36 -5.82 2.46 13.92
CA SER A 36 -5.49 2.45 15.35
C SER A 36 -4.91 1.11 15.84
N ASN A 37 -5.00 0.03 15.06
CA ASN A 37 -4.36 -1.26 15.33
C ASN A 37 -3.81 -1.88 14.03
N ALA A 38 -3.03 -2.95 14.16
CA ALA A 38 -2.32 -3.55 13.03
C ALA A 38 -3.26 -4.26 12.07
N GLU A 39 -4.26 -4.97 12.58
CA GLU A 39 -5.22 -5.75 11.82
C GLU A 39 -6.07 -4.84 10.93
N ALA A 40 -6.63 -3.77 11.48
CA ALA A 40 -7.39 -2.79 10.70
C ALA A 40 -6.51 -2.01 9.71
N ALA A 41 -5.22 -1.83 10.03
CA ALA A 41 -4.26 -1.24 9.09
C ALA A 41 -3.98 -2.21 7.93
N GLU A 42 -3.83 -3.50 8.21
CA GLU A 42 -3.67 -4.55 7.19
C GLU A 42 -4.90 -4.63 6.29
N ASP A 43 -6.12 -4.68 6.84
CA ASP A 43 -7.37 -4.70 6.07
C ASP A 43 -7.45 -3.54 5.09
N ARG A 44 -7.12 -2.32 5.55
CA ARG A 44 -7.09 -1.11 4.72
C ARG A 44 -6.01 -1.17 3.65
N ALA A 45 -4.83 -1.72 3.96
CA ALA A 45 -3.75 -1.91 3.01
C ALA A 45 -4.16 -2.90 1.91
N LEU A 46 -4.77 -4.01 2.31
CA LEU A 46 -5.24 -5.07 1.43
C LEU A 46 -6.37 -4.58 0.52
N GLU A 47 -7.36 -3.86 1.04
CA GLU A 47 -8.44 -3.26 0.24
C GLU A 47 -7.86 -2.32 -0.83
N ARG A 48 -6.90 -1.47 -0.45
CA ARG A 48 -6.20 -0.57 -1.38
C ARG A 48 -5.41 -1.34 -2.44
N LEU A 49 -4.71 -2.41 -2.05
CA LEU A 49 -3.97 -3.25 -2.96
C LEU A 49 -4.89 -3.93 -3.97
N GLN A 50 -6.00 -4.52 -3.52
CA GLN A 50 -7.00 -5.15 -4.40
C GLN A 50 -7.58 -4.13 -5.39
N ARG A 51 -7.93 -2.93 -4.94
CA ARG A 51 -8.39 -1.83 -5.81
C ARG A 51 -7.34 -1.44 -6.87
N ARG A 52 -6.05 -1.47 -6.52
CA ARG A 52 -4.95 -1.18 -7.46
C ARG A 52 -4.73 -2.30 -8.47
N LEU A 53 -4.82 -3.56 -8.05
CA LEU A 53 -4.64 -4.71 -8.93
C LEU A 53 -5.85 -4.92 -9.87
N GLY A 54 -7.06 -4.61 -9.40
CA GLY A 54 -8.30 -4.69 -10.19
C GLY A 54 -8.56 -3.49 -11.10
N ARG A 55 -7.81 -2.40 -10.96
CA ARG A 55 -7.90 -1.23 -11.85
C ARG A 55 -6.69 -1.25 -12.79
N PRO A 56 -6.86 -1.18 -14.13
CA PRO A 56 -5.72 -0.99 -15.01
C PRO A 56 -4.99 0.27 -14.55
N ALA A 57 -3.68 0.14 -14.29
CA ALA A 57 -2.86 1.21 -13.79
C ALA A 57 -2.98 2.41 -14.75
N ARG A 58 -3.84 3.38 -14.40
CA ARG A 58 -3.74 4.71 -15.01
C ARG A 58 -2.41 5.22 -14.51
N ALA A 59 -1.43 5.22 -15.42
CA ALA A 59 -0.08 5.68 -15.15
C ALA A 59 -0.16 6.90 -14.24
N ALA A 60 0.42 6.78 -13.04
CA ALA A 60 0.56 7.93 -12.17
C ALA A 60 1.34 8.96 -12.97
N SER A 61 0.67 10.01 -13.44
CA SER A 61 1.36 11.14 -14.05
C SER A 61 2.41 11.60 -13.05
N PRO A 62 3.69 11.74 -13.45
CA PRO A 62 4.68 12.29 -12.55
C PRO A 62 4.17 13.67 -12.14
N VAL A 63 3.99 13.88 -10.83
CA VAL A 63 3.79 15.21 -10.28
C VAL A 63 5.01 16.00 -10.71
N ALA A 64 4.83 16.87 -11.71
CA ALA A 64 5.86 17.80 -12.12
C ALA A 64 6.18 18.68 -10.89
N PRO A 65 7.47 18.88 -10.55
CA PRO A 65 7.83 19.76 -9.45
C PRO A 65 7.29 21.16 -9.74
N ALA A 66 6.62 21.76 -8.75
CA ALA A 66 6.11 23.11 -8.84
C ALA A 66 7.25 24.08 -9.20
N PRO A 67 7.05 25.02 -10.15
CA PRO A 67 8.06 26.02 -10.44
C PRO A 67 8.27 26.89 -9.20
N LEU A 68 9.54 27.06 -8.81
CA LEU A 68 9.97 28.01 -7.79
C LEU A 68 9.75 29.45 -8.31
N PRO A 69 9.44 30.42 -7.41
CA PRO A 69 9.14 31.80 -7.77
C PRO A 69 10.33 32.54 -8.38
#